data_AF-A0AAW8QUD9-F1
#
_entry.id   AF-A0AAW8QUD9-F1
#
_cell.length_a   1.000
_cell.length_b   1.000
_cell.length_c   1.000
_cell.angle_alpha   90.00
_cell.angle_beta   90.00
_cell.angle_gamma   90.00
#
_symmetry.space_group_name_H-M   'P 1'
#
loop_
_entity.id
_entity.type
_entity.pdbx_description
1 polymer ?
#
loop_
_entity_poly.entity_id
_entity_poly.type
_entity_poly.pdbx_seq_one_letter_code
_entity_poly.pdbx_strand_id
1 'polypeptide(L)'
;MKNFLFLDSVLSTKIVTLVYWLMLLCVWIPGLGLVIMGFSGTGTYNGASGILMGSGLLIFGTIIARLWSELWVVIFKIQQNTRQIALLLQELKDRNIL
;
A
#
# COMPACT_ATOMS: atom_id res chain seq x y z
N MET A 1 7.30 6.32 30.74
CA MET A 1 6.26 5.44 30.19
C MET A 1 6.50 5.27 28.70
N LYS A 2 6.87 4.04 28.31
CA LYS A 2 6.72 3.41 26.98
C LYS A 2 7.10 4.21 25.72
N ASN A 3 8.38 4.14 25.36
CA ASN A 3 8.97 3.79 24.05
C ASN A 3 8.08 3.79 22.77
N PHE A 4 7.26 4.81 22.51
CA PHE A 4 6.53 4.93 21.25
C PHE A 4 7.43 5.44 20.10
N LEU A 5 8.41 6.29 20.41
CA LEU A 5 9.16 7.05 19.40
C LEU A 5 10.20 6.24 18.61
N PHE A 6 10.63 5.08 19.11
CA PHE A 6 11.56 4.19 18.39
C PHE A 6 10.86 3.04 17.64
N LEU A 7 9.57 2.81 17.89
CA LEU A 7 8.75 1.92 17.08
C LEU A 7 8.08 2.65 15.92
N ASP A 8 7.80 3.95 16.01
CA ASP A 8 7.04 4.68 14.97
C ASP A 8 7.68 4.66 13.58
N SER A 9 9.01 4.61 13.50
CA SER A 9 9.74 4.47 12.23
C SER A 9 9.31 3.19 11.52
N VAL A 10 9.66 2.02 12.05
CA VAL A 10 9.30 0.72 11.45
C VAL A 10 7.80 0.42 11.47
N LEU A 11 7.05 1.00 12.42
CA LEU A 11 5.59 0.90 12.50
C LEU A 11 4.93 1.63 11.33
N SER A 12 5.47 2.77 10.91
CA SER A 12 4.98 3.50 9.73
C SER A 12 5.06 2.65 8.46
N THR A 13 6.19 1.97 8.19
CA THR A 13 6.27 1.03 7.06
C THR A 13 5.29 -0.13 7.20
N LYS A 14 5.16 -0.71 8.41
CA LYS A 14 4.20 -1.80 8.66
C LYS A 14 2.75 -1.37 8.43
N ILE A 15 2.39 -0.15 8.82
CA ILE A 15 1.07 0.45 8.61
C ILE A 15 0.77 0.60 7.14
N VAL A 16 1.74 1.05 6.33
CA VAL A 16 1.54 1.13 4.86
C VAL A 16 1.30 -0.24 4.26
N THR A 17 2.03 -1.28 4.69
CA THR A 17 1.73 -2.66 4.27
C THR A 17 0.34 -3.13 4.70
N LEU A 18 -0.17 -2.72 5.87
CA LEU A 18 -1.54 -3.04 6.29
C LEU A 18 -2.57 -2.39 5.36
N VAL A 19 -2.36 -1.11 5.02
CA VAL A 19 -3.20 -0.37 4.07
C VAL A 19 -3.14 -1.00 2.67
N TYR A 20 -1.98 -1.50 2.23
CA TYR A 20 -1.85 -2.23 0.97
C TYR A 20 -2.77 -3.45 0.92
N TRP A 21 -2.76 -4.30 1.94
CA TRP A 21 -3.63 -5.48 2.01
C TRP A 21 -5.11 -5.08 2.01
N LEU A 22 -5.46 -3.99 2.69
CA LEU A 22 -6.83 -3.44 2.70
C LEU A 22 -7.26 -2.93 1.31
N MET A 23 -6.39 -2.19 0.61
CA MET A 23 -6.66 -1.74 -0.76
C MET A 23 -6.77 -2.92 -1.73
N LEU A 24 -5.93 -3.94 -1.58
CA LEU A 24 -6.00 -5.15 -2.40
C LEU A 24 -7.36 -5.83 -2.24
N LEU A 25 -7.85 -5.97 -1.01
CA LEU A 25 -9.20 -6.46 -0.75
C LEU A 25 -10.28 -5.58 -1.39
N CYS A 26 -10.15 -4.25 -1.29
CA CYS A 26 -11.08 -3.31 -1.92
C CYS A 26 -11.11 -3.41 -3.45
N VAL A 27 -10.06 -3.88 -4.12
CA VAL A 27 -10.08 -4.13 -5.57
C VAL A 27 -10.64 -5.52 -5.88
N TRP A 28 -10.27 -6.52 -5.07
CA TRP A 28 -10.65 -7.91 -5.28
C TRP A 28 -12.13 -8.18 -5.02
N ILE A 29 -12.71 -7.65 -3.95
CA ILE A 29 -14.13 -7.84 -3.60
C ILE A 29 -15.07 -7.39 -4.73
N PRO A 30 -15.00 -6.13 -5.22
CA PRO A 30 -15.85 -5.69 -6.32
C PRO A 30 -15.45 -6.32 -7.66
N GLY A 31 -14.16 -6.56 -7.91
CA GLY A 31 -13.70 -7.21 -9.14
C GLY A 31 -14.27 -8.62 -9.30
N LEU A 32 -14.21 -9.44 -8.24
CA LEU A 32 -14.83 -10.76 -8.23
C LEU A 32 -16.35 -10.68 -8.27
N GLY A 33 -16.96 -9.72 -7.57
CA GLY A 33 -18.41 -9.48 -7.62
C GLY A 33 -18.90 -9.22 -9.05
N LEU A 34 -18.20 -8.37 -9.80
CA LEU A 34 -18.54 -8.06 -11.19
C LEU A 34 -18.39 -9.27 -12.12
N VAL A 35 -17.36 -10.10 -11.93
CA VAL A 35 -17.18 -11.33 -12.72
C VAL A 35 -18.29 -12.35 -12.43
N ILE A 36 -18.67 -12.53 -11.16
CA ILE A 36 -19.74 -13.44 -10.76
C ILE A 36 -21.09 -12.97 -11.32
N MET A 37 -21.41 -11.68 -11.22
CA MET A 37 -22.64 -11.10 -11.78
C MET A 37 -22.69 -11.18 -13.30
N GLY A 38 -21.54 -11.00 -13.97
CA GLY A 38 -21.42 -11.18 -15.41
C GLY A 38 -21.71 -12.61 -15.86
N PHE A 39 -21.29 -13.61 -15.07
CA PHE A 39 -21.50 -15.04 -15.35
C PHE A 39 -22.92 -15.52 -15.02
N SER A 40 -23.55 -14.98 -13.98
CA SER A 40 -24.93 -15.33 -13.59
C SER A 40 -26.00 -14.66 -14.46
N GLY A 41 -25.63 -13.64 -15.26
CA GLY A 41 -26.57 -12.91 -16.11
C GLY A 41 -27.57 -12.04 -15.32
N THR A 42 -27.25 -11.72 -14.07
CA THR A 42 -28.11 -10.98 -13.14
C THR A 42 -27.49 -9.62 -12.78
N GLY A 43 -28.20 -8.51 -13.04
CA GLY A 43 -27.74 -7.14 -12.75
C GLY A 43 -27.78 -6.18 -13.95
N THR A 44 -27.16 -5.01 -13.80
CA THR A 44 -27.00 -3.99 -14.87
C THR A 44 -25.88 -4.36 -15.86
N TYR A 45 -24.93 -5.19 -15.42
CA TYR A 45 -23.73 -5.59 -16.18
C TYR A 45 -23.83 -7.07 -16.55
N ASN A 46 -24.77 -7.43 -17.41
CA ASN A 46 -25.03 -8.84 -17.75
C ASN A 46 -24.17 -9.33 -18.92
N GLY A 47 -23.70 -10.58 -18.81
CA GLY A 47 -23.01 -11.29 -19.87
C GLY A 47 -21.57 -10.84 -20.08
N ALA A 48 -21.12 -10.84 -21.33
CA ALA A 48 -19.72 -10.59 -21.70
C ALA A 48 -19.17 -9.24 -21.21
N SER A 49 -20.03 -8.22 -21.08
CA SER A 49 -19.64 -6.87 -20.60
C SER A 49 -19.23 -6.87 -19.13
N GLY A 50 -19.96 -7.57 -18.26
CA GLY A 50 -19.63 -7.70 -16.84
C GLY A 50 -18.33 -8.48 -16.61
N ILE A 51 -18.10 -9.52 -17.41
CA ILE A 51 -16.86 -10.32 -17.34
C ILE A 51 -15.65 -9.52 -17.83
N LEU A 52 -15.80 -8.75 -18.92
CA LEU A 52 -14.74 -7.86 -19.45
C LEU A 52 -14.40 -6.74 -18.47
N MET A 53 -15.42 -6.07 -17.90
CA MET A 53 -15.20 -5.02 -16.90
C MET A 53 -14.58 -5.56 -15.61
N GLY A 54 -15.09 -6.67 -15.08
CA GLY A 54 -14.58 -7.30 -13.87
C GLY A 54 -13.13 -7.76 -14.04
N SER A 55 -12.82 -8.41 -15.16
CA SER A 55 -11.45 -8.83 -15.50
C SER A 55 -10.52 -7.63 -15.70
N GLY A 56 -10.98 -6.59 -16.40
CA GLY A 56 -10.23 -5.35 -16.57
C GLY A 56 -9.93 -4.66 -15.23
N LEU A 57 -10.92 -4.58 -14.33
CA LEU A 57 -10.77 -4.00 -13.01
C LEU A 57 -9.81 -4.82 -12.12
N LEU A 58 -9.86 -6.14 -12.19
CA LEU A 58 -8.90 -6.99 -11.47
C LEU A 58 -7.47 -6.81 -12.00
N ILE A 59 -7.27 -6.76 -13.32
CA ILE A 59 -5.94 -6.63 -13.91
C ILE A 59 -5.38 -5.21 -13.69
N PHE A 60 -6.07 -4.19 -14.19
CA PHE A 60 -5.60 -2.80 -14.10
C PHE A 60 -5.65 -2.28 -12.66
N GLY A 61 -6.69 -2.63 -11.89
CA GLY A 61 -6.81 -2.23 -10.49
C GLY A 61 -5.71 -2.83 -9.61
N THR A 62 -5.31 -4.09 -9.85
CA THR A 62 -4.19 -4.69 -9.10
C THR A 62 -2.85 -4.05 -9.47
N ILE A 63 -2.63 -3.72 -10.75
CA ILE A 63 -1.39 -3.06 -11.21
C ILE A 63 -1.27 -1.66 -10.60
N ILE A 64 -2.33 -0.86 -10.69
CA ILE A 64 -2.34 0.50 -10.13
C ILE A 64 -2.20 0.45 -8.61
N ALA A 65 -2.91 -0.46 -7.93
CA ALA A 65 -2.79 -0.62 -6.48
C ALA A 65 -1.36 -1.00 -6.06
N ARG A 66 -0.68 -1.87 -6.82
CA ARG A 66 0.72 -2.22 -6.57
C ARG A 66 1.65 -1.02 -6.77
N LEU A 67 1.57 -0.35 -7.91
CA LEU A 67 2.40 0.81 -8.21
C LEU A 67 2.22 1.92 -7.17
N TRP A 68 0.97 2.22 -6.81
CA TRP A 68 0.65 3.20 -5.79
C TRP A 68 1.24 2.80 -4.44
N SER A 69 1.00 1.56 -3.99
CA SER A 69 1.48 1.07 -2.70
C SER A 69 3.01 1.08 -2.58
N GLU A 70 3.72 0.77 -3.67
CA GLU A 70 5.19 0.73 -3.69
C GLU A 70 5.77 2.15 -3.55
N LEU A 71 5.19 3.15 -4.23
CA LEU A 71 5.58 4.55 -4.09
C LEU A 71 5.38 5.06 -2.65
N TRP A 72 4.24 4.73 -2.01
CA TRP A 72 4.00 5.10 -0.62
C TRP A 72 5.04 4.49 0.33
N VAL A 73 5.33 3.19 0.19
CA VAL A 73 6.35 2.52 1.01
C VAL A 73 7.72 3.17 0.82
N VAL A 74 8.08 3.52 -0.42
CA VAL A 74 9.37 4.16 -0.73
C VAL A 74 9.51 5.53 -0.06
N ILE A 75 8.47 6.37 -0.09
CA ILE A 75 8.49 7.69 0.56
C ILE A 75 8.72 7.56 2.07
N PHE A 76 8.03 6.62 2.71
CA PHE A 76 8.21 6.38 4.15
C PHE A 76 9.61 5.82 4.47
N LYS A 77 10.18 4.97 3.63
CA LYS A 77 11.58 4.52 3.77
C LYS A 77 12.57 5.70 3.69
N ILE A 78 12.33 6.66 2.80
CA ILE A 78 13.17 7.87 2.69
C ILE A 78 13.10 8.69 3.98
N GLN A 79 11.91 8.94 4.51
CA GLN A 79 11.77 9.68 5.78
C GLN A 79 12.54 9.02 6.93
N GLN A 80 12.55 7.69 7.00
CA GLN A 80 13.29 6.96 8.04
C GLN A 80 14.81 7.10 7.88
N ASN A 81 15.32 6.92 6.66
CA ASN A 81 16.75 7.04 6.37
C ASN A 81 17.26 8.45 6.68
N THR A 82 16.53 9.50 6.29
CA THR A 82 16.90 10.89 6.62
C THR A 82 16.97 11.12 8.12
N ARG A 83 16.02 10.57 8.88
CA ARG A 83 16.01 10.70 10.35
C ARG A 83 17.19 9.96 11.00
N GLN A 84 17.59 8.80 10.48
CA GLN A 84 18.77 8.10 10.97
C GLN A 84 20.07 8.87 10.71
N ILE A 85 20.22 9.47 9.52
CA ILE A 85 21.41 10.27 9.19
C ILE A 85 21.52 11.48 10.13
N ALA A 86 20.41 12.15 10.45
CA ALA A 86 20.41 13.26 11.40
C ALA A 86 20.86 12.86 12.81
N LEU A 87 20.47 11.67 13.28
CA LEU A 87 20.90 11.13 14.58
C LEU A 87 22.39 10.78 14.59
N LEU A 88 22.89 10.15 13.52
CA LEU A 88 24.32 9.83 13.38
C LEU A 88 25.18 11.10 13.39
N LEU A 89 24.74 12.17 12.72
CA LEU A 89 25.44 13.45 12.72
C LEU A 89 25.49 14.09 14.11
N GLN A 90 24.43 13.97 14.92
CA GLN A 90 24.45 14.41 16.32
C GLN A 90 25.45 13.60 17.14
N GLU A 91 25.50 12.29 16.95
CA GLU A 91 26.47 11.44 17.67
C GLU A 91 27.92 11.78 17.29
N LEU A 92 28.20 12.04 16.00
CA LEU A 92 29.52 12.46 15.54
C LEU A 92 29.92 13.84 16.10
N LYS A 93 28.96 14.77 16.18
CA LYS A 93 29.16 16.07 16.82
C LYS A 93 29.44 15.95 18.31
N ASP A 94 28.69 15.10 19.02
CA ASP A 94 28.88 14.86 20.45
C ASP A 94 30.21 14.14 20.74
N ARG A 95 30.70 13.32 19.80
CA ARG A 95 32.03 12.71 19.87
C ARG A 95 33.17 13.64 19.47
N ASN A 96 32.90 14.92 19.18
CA ASN A 96 33.91 15.94 18.89
C ASN A 96 34.86 15.53 17.73
N ILE A 97 34.31 14.86 16.72
CA ILE A 97 35.01 14.45 15.49
C ILE A 97 34.77 15.46 14.35
N LEU A 98 33.92 16.47 14.60
CA LEU A 98 33.56 17.63 13.80
C LEU A 98 33.35 18.81 14.74
#